data_AF-A0A1B6ML00-F1
#
_entry.id   AF-A0A1B6ML00-F1
#
_cell.length_a   1.000
_cell.length_b   1.000
_cell.length_c   1.000
_cell.angle_alpha   90.00
_cell.angle_beta   90.00
_cell.angle_gamma   90.00
#
_symmetry.space_group_name_H-M   'P 1'
#
loop_
_entity.id
_entity.type
_entity.pdbx_description
1 polymer ?
#
loop_
_entity_poly.entity_id
_entity_poly.type
_entity_poly.pdbx_seq_one_letter_code
_entity_poly.pdbx_strand_id
1 'polypeptide(L)'
;YLIEEASAEEEELLGQASETEENDDKDQAMIKVLDRLLLYLRIVHSVDYYNHCEYPNEDEMPNRCGIMHARGSSPTSKVTSQEIQEYCRGFAQKMACLINSCGDVEGQELTSLGAKEAESEVEKFVAANTQELAKDKWL
;
A
#
# COMPACT_ATOMS: atom_id res chain seq x y z
N TYR A 1 22.04 -0.43 -0.77
CA TYR A 1 21.10 -0.16 0.35
C TYR A 1 20.34 -1.41 0.78
N LEU A 2 19.73 -2.21 -0.11
CA LEU A 2 18.98 -3.42 0.33
C LEU A 2 19.81 -4.70 0.43
N ILE A 3 20.99 -4.74 -0.19
CA ILE A 3 21.91 -5.88 -0.13
C ILE A 3 22.87 -5.62 1.03
N GLU A 4 23.11 -6.64 1.84
CA GLU A 4 24.11 -6.60 2.90
C GLU A 4 25.52 -6.62 2.29
N GLU A 5 26.32 -5.60 2.62
CA GLU A 5 27.74 -5.57 2.33
C GLU A 5 28.47 -5.99 3.60
N ALA A 6 29.19 -7.12 3.54
CA ALA A 6 29.93 -7.67 4.67
C ALA A 6 31.36 -8.03 4.23
N SER A 7 32.33 -7.86 5.14
CA SER A 7 33.75 -8.21 4.98
C SER A 7 34.03 -9.69 5.21
N ALA A 8 33.15 -10.57 4.72
CA ALA A 8 33.18 -12.00 5.02
C ALA A 8 34.53 -12.68 4.64
N GLU A 9 35.15 -12.26 3.53
CA GLU A 9 36.46 -12.76 3.11
C GLU A 9 37.59 -12.37 4.09
N GLU A 10 37.57 -11.15 4.61
CA GLU A 10 38.58 -10.66 5.56
C GLU A 10 38.43 -11.34 6.93
N GLU A 11 37.19 -11.51 7.40
CA GLU A 11 36.88 -12.20 8.66
C GLU A 11 37.31 -13.67 8.63
N GLU A 12 37.05 -14.38 7.53
CA GLU A 12 37.47 -15.77 7.33
C GLU A 12 39.00 -15.91 7.32
N LEU A 13 39.71 -14.99 6.65
CA LEU A 13 41.17 -14.97 6.58
C LEU A 13 41.84 -14.68 7.94
N LEU A 14 41.22 -13.85 8.77
CA LEU A 14 41.72 -13.49 10.10
C LEU A 14 41.39 -14.55 11.16
N GLY A 15 40.57 -15.55 10.83
CA GLY A 15 40.16 -16.60 11.77
C GLY A 15 39.38 -16.05 12.98
N GLN A 16 38.83 -14.84 12.85
CA GLN A 16 37.87 -14.32 13.79
C GLN A 16 36.59 -15.11 13.56
N ALA A 17 36.12 -15.82 14.59
CA ALA A 17 34.71 -16.23 14.57
C ALA A 17 33.92 -14.95 14.32
N SER A 18 32.90 -15.02 13.47
CA SER A 18 31.95 -13.93 13.24
C SER A 18 31.21 -13.63 14.55
N GLU A 19 31.91 -13.08 15.54
CA GLU A 19 31.34 -12.23 16.53
C GLU A 19 30.94 -11.01 15.72
N THR A 20 29.72 -11.08 15.17
CA THR A 20 29.00 -9.89 14.78
C THR A 20 29.04 -9.03 16.02
N GLU A 21 30.00 -8.10 16.09
CA GLU A 21 29.90 -6.97 16.97
C GLU A 21 28.58 -6.36 16.55
N GLU A 22 27.52 -6.65 17.32
CA GLU A 22 26.20 -6.06 17.18
C GLU A 22 26.46 -4.57 17.40
N ASN A 23 26.82 -3.90 16.31
CA ASN A 23 27.01 -2.48 16.30
C ASN A 23 25.59 -1.93 16.38
N ASP A 24 25.09 -1.83 17.61
CA ASP A 24 23.79 -1.26 17.98
C ASP A 24 23.68 0.22 17.52
N ASP A 25 24.74 0.76 16.93
CA ASP A 25 24.79 2.05 16.29
C ASP A 25 23.90 2.09 15.03
N LYS A 26 22.87 2.91 15.12
CA LYS A 26 21.96 3.24 14.02
C LYS A 26 22.73 3.71 12.79
N ASP A 27 22.63 2.96 11.69
CA ASP A 27 23.17 3.37 10.39
C ASP A 27 22.45 4.65 9.89
N GLN A 28 23.14 5.78 10.05
CA GLN A 28 22.64 7.09 9.65
C GLN A 28 22.52 7.25 8.14
N ALA A 29 23.31 6.52 7.34
CA ALA A 29 23.24 6.59 5.89
C ALA A 29 21.94 5.94 5.41
N MET A 30 21.62 4.75 5.92
CA MET A 30 20.37 4.05 5.63
C MET A 30 19.14 4.84 6.08
N ILE A 31 19.19 5.44 7.28
CA ILE A 31 18.11 6.29 7.78
C ILE A 31 17.85 7.48 6.85
N LYS A 32 18.89 8.16 6.36
CA LYS A 32 18.74 9.29 5.43
C LYS A 32 18.08 8.89 4.12
N VAL A 33 18.37 7.69 3.61
CA VAL A 33 17.73 7.17 2.40
C VAL A 33 16.25 6.89 2.66
N LEU A 34 15.95 6.22 3.79
CA LEU A 34 14.57 5.94 4.19
C LEU A 34 13.76 7.23 4.35
N ASP A 35 14.29 8.22 5.07
CA ASP A 35 13.57 9.48 5.34
C ASP A 35 13.19 10.21 4.03
N ARG A 36 14.02 10.14 2.97
CA ARG A 36 13.67 10.70 1.65
C ARG A 36 12.48 9.98 1.02
N LEU A 37 12.42 8.66 1.13
CA LEU A 37 11.30 7.87 0.61
C LEU A 37 10.01 8.17 1.40
N LEU A 38 10.11 8.27 2.73
CA LEU A 38 8.96 8.57 3.59
C LEU A 38 8.42 9.98 3.38
N LEU A 39 9.31 10.97 3.21
CA LEU A 39 8.91 12.34 2.90
C LEU A 39 8.25 12.42 1.52
N TYR A 40 8.76 11.68 0.52
CA TYR A 40 8.12 11.60 -0.79
C TYR A 40 6.70 11.03 -0.68
N LEU A 41 6.53 9.90 0.01
CA LEU A 41 5.21 9.30 0.25
C LEU A 41 4.26 10.26 0.96
N ARG A 42 4.73 10.96 2.00
CA ARG A 42 3.87 11.84 2.80
C ARG A 42 3.47 13.11 2.07
N ILE A 43 4.39 13.73 1.34
CA ILE A 43 4.17 15.03 0.70
C ILE A 43 3.46 14.89 -0.65
N VAL A 44 3.80 13.84 -1.43
CA VAL A 44 3.29 13.66 -2.79
C VAL A 44 2.01 12.82 -2.80
N HIS A 45 1.98 11.76 -1.99
CA HIS A 45 0.89 10.78 -2.02
C HIS A 45 -0.01 10.82 -0.79
N SER A 46 0.23 11.75 0.16
CA SER A 46 -0.54 11.84 1.41
C SER A 46 -0.57 10.54 2.22
N VAL A 47 0.48 9.72 2.11
CA VAL A 47 0.60 8.44 2.82
C VAL A 47 1.42 8.63 4.10
N ASP A 48 0.85 8.25 5.24
CA ASP A 48 1.55 8.15 6.52
C ASP A 48 2.03 6.71 6.74
N TYR A 49 3.32 6.49 6.46
CA TYR A 49 3.96 5.18 6.50
C TYR A 49 3.91 4.51 7.88
N TYR A 50 4.19 5.27 8.94
CA TYR A 50 4.26 4.70 10.29
C TYR A 50 2.87 4.48 10.91
N ASN A 51 1.84 5.20 10.42
CA ASN A 51 0.46 4.96 10.82
C ASN A 51 -0.29 3.97 9.92
N HIS A 52 0.30 3.60 8.78
CA HIS A 52 -0.27 2.66 7.81
C HIS A 52 -1.56 3.14 7.14
N CYS A 53 -1.68 4.44 6.88
CA CYS A 53 -2.90 5.02 6.29
C CYS A 53 -2.59 6.09 5.25
N GLU A 54 -3.59 6.41 4.42
CA GLU A 54 -3.57 7.55 3.50
C GLU A 54 -4.57 8.63 3.93
N TYR A 55 -4.30 9.87 3.52
CA TYR A 55 -5.19 11.02 3.66
C TYR A 55 -5.67 11.46 2.27
N PRO A 56 -6.71 10.81 1.69
CA PRO A 56 -7.05 10.96 0.28
C PRO A 56 -7.50 12.37 -0.12
N ASN A 57 -8.19 13.08 0.78
CA ASN A 57 -8.74 14.41 0.52
C ASN A 57 -7.91 15.52 1.16
N GLU A 58 -6.64 15.26 1.50
CA GLU A 58 -5.83 16.20 2.27
C GLU A 58 -5.57 17.53 1.55
N ASP A 59 -5.57 17.55 0.21
CA ASP A 59 -5.41 18.79 -0.55
C ASP A 59 -6.61 19.74 -0.37
N GLU A 60 -7.80 19.20 -0.14
CA GLU A 60 -9.03 19.99 0.06
C GLU A 60 -9.22 20.42 1.52
N MET A 61 -8.49 19.80 2.46
CA MET A 61 -8.61 20.11 3.87
C MET A 61 -7.95 21.46 4.22
N PRO A 62 -8.43 22.17 5.26
CA PRO A 62 -7.86 23.44 5.70
C PRO A 62 -6.37 23.36 6.07
N ASN A 63 -5.91 22.20 6.56
CA ASN A 63 -4.51 21.94 6.89
C ASN A 63 -3.94 20.90 5.94
N ARG A 64 -3.26 21.36 4.88
CA ARG A 64 -2.58 20.51 3.91
C ARG A 64 -1.30 19.95 4.54
N CYS A 65 -1.07 18.64 4.42
CA CYS A 65 0.05 17.93 5.05
C CYS A 65 0.06 18.07 6.59
N GLY A 66 -1.06 17.73 7.23
CA GLY A 66 -1.31 17.96 8.65
C GLY A 66 -0.47 17.09 9.61
N ILE A 67 -0.88 15.84 9.82
CA ILE A 67 -0.23 14.93 10.78
C ILE A 67 0.75 14.01 10.05
N MET A 68 1.89 13.70 10.69
CA MET A 68 2.86 12.71 10.24
C MET A 68 3.39 11.94 11.46
N HIS A 69 3.34 10.62 11.42
CA HIS A 69 3.92 9.77 12.47
C HIS A 69 5.43 9.57 12.24
N ALA A 70 6.17 9.47 13.34
CA ALA A 70 7.62 9.33 13.34
C ALA A 70 8.06 8.13 14.20
N ARG A 71 9.34 7.76 14.11
CA ARG A 71 9.93 6.71 14.95
C ARG A 71 9.92 7.13 16.43
N GLY A 72 9.62 6.17 17.31
CA GLY A 72 9.69 6.36 18.76
C GLY A 72 11.12 6.46 19.29
N SER A 73 11.24 6.71 20.59
CA SER A 73 12.52 6.64 21.30
C SER A 73 13.11 5.23 21.21
N SER A 74 14.44 5.13 21.28
CA SER A 74 15.11 3.83 21.32
C SER A 74 14.56 2.97 22.48
N PRO A 75 14.33 1.67 22.26
CA PRO A 75 13.88 0.77 23.32
C PRO A 75 14.94 0.70 24.44
N THR A 76 14.47 0.55 25.67
CA THR A 76 15.34 0.45 26.85
C THR A 76 15.87 -0.96 27.09
N SER A 77 15.24 -1.96 26.46
CA SER A 77 15.64 -3.36 26.49
C SER A 77 16.22 -3.79 25.14
N LYS A 78 17.08 -4.81 25.16
CA LYS A 78 17.52 -5.46 23.93
C LYS A 78 16.31 -5.98 23.15
N VAL A 79 16.31 -5.73 21.85
CA VAL A 79 15.28 -6.21 20.94
C VAL A 79 15.72 -7.57 20.41
N THR A 80 14.85 -8.56 20.50
CA THR A 80 15.11 -9.91 20.01
C THR A 80 14.83 -10.03 18.51
N SER A 81 15.53 -10.93 17.82
CA SER A 81 15.25 -11.20 16.40
C SER A 81 13.82 -11.65 16.14
N GLN A 82 13.20 -12.34 17.11
CA GLN A 82 11.80 -12.77 17.02
C GLN A 82 10.84 -11.57 17.02
N GLU A 83 11.06 -10.57 17.88
CA GLU A 83 10.26 -9.34 17.91
C GLU A 83 10.37 -8.55 16.60
N ILE A 84 11.57 -8.50 16.01
CA ILE A 84 11.80 -7.85 14.72
C ILE A 84 11.00 -8.55 13.62
N GLN A 85 11.08 -9.88 13.53
CA GLN A 85 10.35 -10.64 12.52
C GLN A 85 8.83 -10.49 12.67
N GLU A 86 8.33 -10.53 13.90
CA GLU A 86 6.90 -10.35 14.17
C GLU A 86 6.43 -8.94 13.81
N TYR A 87 7.21 -7.92 14.16
CA TYR A 87 6.95 -6.53 13.77
C TYR A 87 6.90 -6.37 12.25
N CYS A 88 7.91 -6.87 11.52
CA CYS A 88 7.97 -6.77 10.06
C CYS A 88 6.77 -7.46 9.39
N ARG A 89 6.39 -8.65 9.87
CA ARG A 89 5.22 -9.37 9.36
C ARG A 89 3.92 -8.60 9.60
N GLY A 90 3.72 -8.10 10.83
CA GLY A 90 2.53 -7.33 11.18
C GLY A 90 2.45 -6.01 10.43
N PHE A 91 3.57 -5.32 10.26
CA PHE A 91 3.68 -4.09 9.48
C PHE A 91 3.31 -4.32 8.01
N ALA A 92 3.89 -5.34 7.37
CA ALA A 92 3.59 -5.68 5.98
C ALA A 92 2.10 -6.03 5.78
N GLN A 93 1.50 -6.78 6.71
CA GLN A 93 0.07 -7.10 6.66
C GLN A 93 -0.81 -5.86 6.74
N LYS A 94 -0.49 -4.91 7.63
CA LYS A 94 -1.23 -3.64 7.69
C LYS A 94 -1.05 -2.82 6.42
N MET A 95 0.13 -2.85 5.81
CA MET A 95 0.38 -2.10 4.58
C MET A 95 -0.26 -2.66 3.33
N ALA A 96 -0.63 -3.93 3.34
CA ALA A 96 -1.33 -4.55 2.23
C ALA A 96 -2.63 -3.82 1.86
N CYS A 97 -3.31 -3.13 2.81
CA CYS A 97 -4.53 -2.39 2.51
C CYS A 97 -4.31 -1.15 1.64
N LEU A 98 -3.11 -0.54 1.66
CA LEU A 98 -2.80 0.61 0.82
C LEU A 98 -2.30 0.21 -0.57
N ILE A 99 -1.79 -1.02 -0.71
CA ILE A 99 -1.18 -1.51 -1.95
C ILE A 99 -2.19 -2.26 -2.80
N ASN A 100 -3.07 -3.02 -2.15
CA ASN A 100 -4.06 -3.84 -2.85
C ASN A 100 -5.29 -3.00 -3.13
N SER A 101 -5.49 -2.64 -4.40
CA SER A 101 -6.77 -2.11 -4.85
C SER A 101 -7.86 -3.17 -4.68
N CYS A 102 -9.08 -2.73 -4.37
CA CYS A 102 -10.25 -3.60 -4.47
C CYS A 102 -10.31 -4.14 -5.91
N GLY A 103 -10.30 -5.46 -6.05
CA GLY A 103 -10.42 -6.09 -7.36
C GLY A 103 -11.80 -5.84 -7.96
N ASP A 104 -11.85 -5.74 -9.29
CA ASP A 104 -13.12 -5.68 -10.00
C ASP A 104 -13.81 -7.03 -9.93
N VAL A 105 -15.14 -7.01 -9.83
CA VAL A 105 -15.96 -8.22 -9.91
C VAL A 105 -16.21 -8.50 -11.39
N GLU A 106 -15.82 -9.68 -11.87
CA GLU A 106 -15.87 -10.03 -13.29
C GLU A 106 -16.76 -11.26 -13.58
N GLY A 107 -17.10 -11.42 -14.86
CA GLY A 107 -17.71 -12.64 -15.39
C GLY A 107 -19.08 -13.01 -14.78
N GLN A 108 -19.18 -14.26 -14.31
CA GLN A 108 -20.44 -14.83 -13.84
C GLN A 108 -20.94 -14.16 -12.55
N GLU A 109 -20.03 -13.76 -11.67
CA GLU A 109 -20.41 -13.06 -10.42
C GLU A 109 -21.01 -11.69 -10.74
N LEU A 110 -20.39 -10.94 -11.64
CA LEU A 110 -20.88 -9.65 -12.11
C LEU A 110 -22.29 -9.77 -12.73
N THR A 111 -22.50 -10.81 -13.54
CA THR A 111 -23.82 -11.10 -14.12
C THR A 111 -24.85 -11.47 -13.06
N SER A 112 -24.46 -12.26 -12.06
CA SER A 112 -25.33 -12.66 -10.95
C SER A 112 -25.73 -11.48 -10.05
N LEU A 113 -24.86 -10.46 -9.95
CA LEU A 113 -25.15 -9.19 -9.29
C LEU A 113 -26.07 -8.27 -10.10
N GLY A 114 -26.49 -8.69 -11.30
CA GLY A 114 -27.43 -7.95 -12.14
C GLY A 114 -26.75 -6.90 -13.04
N ALA A 115 -25.48 -7.11 -13.40
CA ALA A 115 -24.83 -6.26 -14.39
C ALA A 115 -25.63 -6.24 -15.69
N LYS A 116 -25.89 -5.02 -16.15
CA LYS A 116 -26.69 -4.75 -17.34
C LYS A 116 -25.81 -4.86 -18.58
N GLU A 117 -26.29 -5.60 -19.57
CA GLU A 117 -25.68 -5.63 -20.88
C GLU A 117 -26.21 -4.42 -21.68
N ALA A 118 -25.29 -3.67 -22.30
CA ALA A 118 -25.58 -2.38 -22.90
C ALA A 118 -26.53 -2.50 -24.09
N GLU A 119 -26.32 -3.45 -25.00
CA GLU A 119 -27.19 -3.64 -26.17
C GLU A 119 -28.61 -4.04 -25.73
N SER A 120 -28.72 -4.92 -24.74
CA SER A 120 -30.00 -5.36 -24.18
C SER A 120 -30.80 -4.22 -23.56
N GLU A 121 -30.16 -3.33 -22.82
CA GLU A 121 -30.86 -2.19 -22.22
C GLU A 121 -31.23 -1.13 -23.26
N VAL A 122 -30.40 -0.94 -24.29
CA VAL A 122 -30.74 -0.07 -25.43
C VAL A 122 -31.95 -0.62 -26.17
N GLU A 123 -31.99 -1.92 -26.44
CA GLU A 123 -33.11 -2.56 -27.13
C GLU A 123 -34.41 -2.47 -26.30
N LYS A 124 -34.32 -2.72 -24.98
CA LYS A 124 -35.46 -2.53 -24.07
C LYS A 124 -35.95 -1.08 -24.09
N PHE A 125 -35.03 -0.11 -24.12
CA PHE A 125 -35.37 1.30 -24.20
C PHE A 125 -36.07 1.64 -25.52
N VAL A 126 -35.53 1.21 -26.66
CA VAL A 126 -36.14 1.44 -27.98
C VAL A 126 -37.52 0.81 -28.06
N ALA A 127 -37.67 -0.45 -27.64
CA ALA A 127 -38.94 -1.15 -27.62
C ALA A 127 -39.98 -0.48 -26.71
N ALA A 128 -39.58 -0.01 -25.52
CA ALA A 128 -40.49 0.67 -24.61
C ALA A 128 -41.02 2.01 -25.16
N ASN A 129 -40.23 2.68 -26.00
CA ASN A 129 -40.56 3.97 -26.61
C ASN A 129 -41.09 3.86 -28.05
N THR A 130 -41.27 2.65 -28.58
CA THR A 130 -41.77 2.42 -29.94
C THR A 130 -43.04 1.59 -29.85
N GLN A 131 -44.19 2.25 -29.63
CA GLN A 131 -45.46 1.55 -29.36
C GLN A 131 -46.34 1.48 -30.62
N GLU A 132 -46.77 0.27 -30.97
CA GLU A 132 -47.72 0.09 -32.07
C GLU A 132 -49.15 0.40 -31.58
N LEU A 133 -49.73 1.51 -32.06
CA LEU A 133 -51.10 1.93 -31.71
C LEU A 133 -52.15 1.20 -32.55
N ALA A 134 -51.82 0.89 -33.80
CA ALA A 134 -52.64 0.14 -34.75
C ALA A 134 -51.73 -0.43 -35.84
N LYS A 135 -52.24 -1.40 -36.62
CA LYS A 135 -51.51 -1.98 -37.76
C LYS A 135 -50.93 -0.86 -38.64
N ASP A 136 -49.62 -0.87 -38.82
CA ASP A 136 -48.84 0.10 -39.59
C ASP A 136 -48.83 1.54 -39.00
N LYS A 137 -49.09 1.71 -37.68
CA LYS A 137 -49.08 3.00 -36.97
C LYS A 137 -48.35 2.91 -35.62
N TRP A 138 -47.19 3.55 -35.55
CA TRP A 138 -46.30 3.56 -34.37
C TRP A 138 -46.21 4.97 -33.77
N LEU A 139 -46.13 5.07 -32.43
CA LEU A 139 -45.92 6.31 -31.67
C LEU A 139 -44.85 6.10 -30.58
#